data_AF-A0A3C0DRA0-F1
#
_entry.id   AF-A0A3C0DRA0-F1
#
_cell.length_a   1.000
_cell.length_b   1.000
_cell.length_c   1.000
_cell.angle_alpha   90.00
_cell.angle_beta   90.00
_cell.angle_gamma   90.00
#
_symmetry.space_group_name_H-M   'P 1'
#
loop_
_entity.id
_entity.type
_entity.pdbx_description
1 polymer ?
#
loop_
_entity_poly.entity_id
_entity_poly.type
_entity_poly.pdbx_seq_one_letter_code
_entity_poly.pdbx_strand_id
1 'polypeptide(L)'
;MVPLGANDIGANAAYVATDQSGKTLLWASYSGGVVGNHALAPDGSVKPGELSRIETQRCAHAILTDPSNRFAFVPHTGPNAVYQFRFDAGSGKLIKNNPLTASPAAGLEPRHLAFHPQVADRVLRR
;
A
#
# COMPACT_ATOMS: atom_id res chain seq x y z
N MET A 1 26.02 7.48 6.69
CA MET A 1 24.93 6.48 6.76
C MET A 1 25.25 5.42 5.73
N VAL A 2 25.28 4.14 6.10
CA VAL A 2 25.55 3.02 5.17
C VAL A 2 24.20 2.33 4.87
N PRO A 3 23.82 2.14 3.60
CA PRO A 3 22.59 1.43 3.28
C PRO A 3 22.66 -0.03 3.75
N LEU A 4 21.57 -0.54 4.33
CA LEU A 4 21.44 -1.95 4.74
C LEU A 4 21.26 -2.90 3.54
N GLY A 5 20.80 -2.37 2.41
CA GLY A 5 20.60 -3.11 1.16
C GLY A 5 19.95 -2.24 0.08
N ALA A 6 19.88 -2.75 -1.14
CA ALA A 6 19.19 -2.13 -2.27
C ALA A 6 18.53 -3.22 -3.13
N ASN A 7 17.31 -2.95 -3.61
CA ASN A 7 16.61 -3.80 -4.58
C ASN A 7 15.99 -2.90 -5.64
N ASP A 8 16.19 -3.26 -6.91
CA ASP A 8 15.47 -2.61 -8.01
C ASP A 8 14.05 -3.19 -8.10
N ILE A 9 13.06 -2.31 -8.02
CA ILE A 9 11.64 -2.65 -8.12
C ILE A 9 11.09 -2.41 -9.54
N GLY A 10 11.89 -1.90 -10.46
CA GLY A 10 11.47 -1.61 -11.84
C GLY A 10 10.24 -0.70 -11.91
N ALA A 11 10.09 0.22 -10.95
CA ALA A 11 8.92 1.07 -10.79
C ALA A 11 9.30 2.39 -10.10
N ASN A 12 8.53 3.45 -10.35
CA ASN A 12 8.75 4.76 -9.74
C ASN A 12 7.87 4.93 -8.49
N ALA A 13 8.27 4.26 -7.40
CA ALA A 13 7.54 4.35 -6.14
C ALA A 13 7.47 5.81 -5.65
N ALA A 14 6.25 6.31 -5.49
CA ALA A 14 5.99 7.62 -4.87
C ALA A 14 5.79 7.51 -3.36
N TYR A 15 5.56 6.30 -2.86
CA TYR A 15 5.35 6.03 -1.45
C TYR A 15 5.84 4.65 -1.07
N VAL A 16 6.39 4.54 0.14
CA VAL A 16 6.77 3.28 0.78
C VAL A 16 6.32 3.28 2.23
N ALA A 17 5.93 2.12 2.75
CA ALA A 17 5.60 1.92 4.16
C ALA A 17 5.85 0.47 4.55
N THR A 18 5.99 0.21 5.84
CA THR A 18 5.97 -1.17 6.35
C THR A 18 4.54 -1.61 6.67
N ASP A 19 4.31 -2.91 6.72
CA ASP A 19 3.11 -3.45 7.37
C ASP A 19 3.19 -3.22 8.89
N GLN A 20 2.08 -3.48 9.61
CA GLN A 20 2.02 -3.22 11.06
C GLN A 20 2.97 -4.12 11.87
N SER A 21 3.44 -5.23 11.30
CA SER A 21 4.42 -6.11 11.97
C SER A 21 5.87 -5.79 11.65
N GLY A 22 6.15 -4.86 10.72
CA GLY A 22 7.50 -4.50 10.28
C GLY A 22 8.22 -5.58 9.47
N LYS A 23 7.48 -6.57 8.92
CA LYS A 23 8.03 -7.72 8.19
C LYS A 23 7.94 -7.56 6.67
N THR A 24 7.12 -6.65 6.19
CA THR A 24 6.90 -6.41 4.76
C THR A 24 7.07 -4.93 4.45
N LEU A 25 7.82 -4.61 3.41
CA LEU A 25 7.90 -3.26 2.83
C LEU A 25 6.94 -3.19 1.64
N LEU A 26 5.95 -2.32 1.72
CA LEU A 26 4.98 -2.02 0.67
C LEU A 26 5.41 -0.77 -0.09
N TRP A 27 5.11 -0.72 -1.38
CA TRP A 27 5.38 0.42 -2.23
C TRP A 27 4.26 0.66 -3.24
N ALA A 28 4.07 1.92 -3.63
CA ALA A 28 3.09 2.35 -4.64
C ALA A 28 3.75 3.21 -5.71
N SER A 29 3.58 2.84 -6.98
CA SER A 29 4.18 3.51 -8.14
C SER A 29 3.19 4.45 -8.82
N TYR A 30 3.48 5.75 -8.77
CA TYR A 30 2.55 6.77 -9.26
C TYR A 30 2.41 6.73 -10.78
N SER A 31 3.50 6.85 -11.53
CA SER A 31 3.42 6.90 -13.00
C SER A 31 3.18 5.52 -13.60
N GLY A 32 3.76 4.48 -12.98
CA GLY A 32 3.63 3.10 -13.41
C GLY A 32 2.26 2.48 -13.13
N GLY A 33 1.49 3.01 -12.18
CA GLY A 33 0.16 2.46 -11.87
C GLY A 33 0.22 1.04 -11.32
N VAL A 34 1.24 0.72 -10.53
CA VAL A 34 1.50 -0.61 -9.99
C VAL A 34 1.82 -0.49 -8.50
N VAL A 35 1.36 -1.46 -7.73
CA VAL A 35 1.74 -1.61 -6.31
C VAL A 35 2.43 -2.94 -6.10
N GLY A 36 3.28 -3.01 -5.10
CA GLY A 36 3.94 -4.25 -4.75
C GLY A 36 4.57 -4.19 -3.38
N ASN A 37 5.23 -5.29 -3.04
CA ASN A 37 5.88 -5.41 -1.75
C ASN A 37 6.99 -6.46 -1.73
N HIS A 38 7.85 -6.34 -0.73
CA HIS A 38 8.97 -7.23 -0.46
C HIS A 38 9.00 -7.62 1.01
N ALA A 39 9.56 -8.80 1.30
CA ALA A 39 9.87 -9.17 2.67
C ALA A 39 11.03 -8.32 3.22
N LEU A 40 10.97 -8.01 4.51
CA LEU A 40 12.07 -7.45 5.29
C LEU A 40 12.76 -8.57 6.07
N ALA A 41 14.08 -8.49 6.18
CA ALA A 41 14.86 -9.29 7.10
C ALA A 41 14.80 -8.71 8.52
N PRO A 42 15.16 -9.49 9.57
CA PRO A 42 15.13 -9.01 10.96
C PRO A 42 16.00 -7.77 11.23
N ASP A 43 17.01 -7.52 10.40
CA ASP A 43 17.88 -6.34 10.47
C ASP A 43 17.30 -5.12 9.72
N GLY A 44 16.12 -5.25 9.11
CA GLY A 44 15.46 -4.21 8.32
C GLY A 44 15.90 -4.13 6.86
N SER A 45 16.82 -5.01 6.41
CA SER A 45 17.18 -5.07 4.99
C SER A 45 16.03 -5.63 4.14
N VAL A 46 15.86 -5.10 2.93
CA VAL A 46 14.84 -5.58 1.98
C VAL A 46 15.36 -6.85 1.31
N LYS A 47 14.56 -7.93 1.34
CA LYS A 47 14.91 -9.18 0.66
C LYS A 47 14.63 -9.08 -0.84
N PRO A 48 15.46 -9.74 -1.68
CA PRO A 48 15.22 -9.80 -3.11
C PRO A 48 13.95 -10.59 -3.42
N GLY A 49 13.30 -10.24 -4.54
CA GLY A 49 12.05 -10.86 -4.99
C GLY A 49 10.81 -10.20 -4.42
N GLU A 50 9.86 -9.89 -5.31
CA GLU A 50 8.57 -9.32 -4.92
C GLU A 50 7.67 -10.43 -4.34
N LEU A 51 7.01 -10.15 -3.21
CA LEU A 51 5.95 -11.03 -2.69
C LEU A 51 4.65 -10.83 -3.49
N SER A 52 4.42 -9.62 -3.99
CA SER A 52 3.31 -9.24 -4.85
C SER A 52 3.71 -8.08 -5.76
N ARG A 53 3.19 -8.11 -6.99
CA ARG A 53 3.18 -6.99 -7.94
C ARG A 53 1.83 -7.00 -8.64
N ILE A 54 1.06 -5.94 -8.46
CA ILE A 54 -0.32 -5.85 -8.92
C ILE A 54 -0.51 -4.57 -9.70
N GLU A 55 -0.85 -4.74 -10.98
CA GLU A 55 -1.28 -3.63 -11.83
C GLU A 55 -2.59 -3.03 -11.31
N THR A 56 -2.59 -1.71 -11.24
CA THR A 56 -3.68 -0.83 -10.82
C THR A 56 -3.89 0.25 -11.89
N GLN A 57 -4.47 1.39 -11.54
CA GLN A 57 -4.52 2.55 -12.44
C GLN A 57 -3.32 3.47 -12.16
N ARG A 58 -3.01 4.34 -13.11
CA ARG A 58 -1.99 5.37 -12.87
C ARG A 58 -2.40 6.28 -11.71
N CYS A 59 -1.40 6.96 -11.16
CA CYS A 59 -1.52 7.89 -10.06
C CYS A 59 -1.78 7.25 -8.68
N ALA A 60 -1.30 6.03 -8.45
CA ALA A 60 -1.23 5.42 -7.11
C ALA A 60 -0.26 6.24 -6.23
N HIS A 61 -0.80 6.95 -5.23
CA HIS A 61 -0.04 8.00 -4.54
C HIS A 61 0.46 7.58 -3.15
N ALA A 62 -0.19 6.62 -2.50
CA ALA A 62 0.24 6.06 -1.22
C ALA A 62 -0.14 4.58 -1.10
N ILE A 63 0.43 3.89 -0.12
CA ILE A 63 -0.01 2.55 0.31
C ILE A 63 0.21 2.40 1.81
N LEU A 64 -0.81 1.97 2.53
CA LEU A 64 -0.74 1.72 3.97
C LEU A 64 -1.64 0.54 4.32
N THR A 65 -1.18 -0.32 5.24
CA THR A 65 -2.06 -1.32 5.85
C THR A 65 -2.92 -0.68 6.93
N ASP A 66 -4.12 -1.24 7.13
CA ASP A 66 -4.99 -0.84 8.22
C ASP A 66 -4.41 -1.24 9.59
N PRO A 67 -4.90 -0.69 10.72
CA PRO A 67 -4.39 -1.02 12.04
C PRO A 67 -4.50 -2.51 12.41
N SER A 68 -5.45 -3.26 11.82
CA SER A 68 -5.56 -4.71 12.03
C SER A 68 -4.57 -5.51 11.17
N ASN A 69 -3.87 -4.86 10.23
CA ASN A 69 -2.93 -5.47 9.29
C ASN A 69 -3.56 -6.57 8.42
N ARG A 70 -4.84 -6.41 8.06
CA ARG A 70 -5.59 -7.37 7.23
C ARG A 70 -6.00 -6.79 5.89
N PHE A 71 -5.90 -5.48 5.73
CA PHE A 71 -6.19 -4.76 4.51
C PHE A 71 -5.07 -3.78 4.20
N ALA A 72 -4.90 -3.45 2.92
CA ALA A 72 -4.06 -2.37 2.45
C ALA A 72 -4.86 -1.46 1.51
N PHE A 73 -4.65 -0.15 1.65
CA PHE A 73 -5.39 0.87 0.92
C PHE A 73 -4.44 1.73 0.10
N VAL A 74 -4.83 2.00 -1.14
CA VAL A 74 -4.00 2.68 -2.13
C VAL A 74 -4.82 3.80 -2.79
N PRO A 75 -4.73 5.03 -2.26
CA PRO A 75 -5.40 6.18 -2.84
C PRO A 75 -4.77 6.53 -4.19
N HIS A 76 -5.63 6.79 -5.16
CA HIS A 76 -5.26 7.19 -6.50
C HIS A 76 -5.91 8.54 -6.84
N THR A 77 -5.11 9.50 -7.27
CA THR A 77 -5.59 10.85 -7.63
C THR A 77 -6.37 10.84 -8.94
N GLY A 78 -5.77 10.28 -10.01
CA GLY A 78 -6.32 10.27 -11.37
C GLY A 78 -7.73 9.65 -11.49
N PRO A 79 -7.94 8.37 -11.11
CA PRO A 79 -9.26 7.75 -11.13
C PRO A 79 -10.18 8.19 -9.99
N ASN A 80 -9.74 9.11 -9.10
CA ASN A 80 -10.47 9.53 -7.91
C ASN A 80 -11.02 8.34 -7.11
N ALA A 81 -10.12 7.46 -6.65
CA ALA A 81 -10.50 6.20 -6.00
C ALA A 81 -9.48 5.73 -4.98
N VAL A 82 -9.94 4.97 -3.99
CA VAL A 82 -9.10 4.20 -3.08
C VAL A 82 -9.19 2.73 -3.49
N TYR A 83 -8.07 2.18 -3.95
CA TYR A 83 -7.94 0.74 -4.22
C TYR A 83 -7.74 0.01 -2.90
N GLN A 84 -8.36 -1.17 -2.78
CA GLN A 84 -8.44 -1.93 -1.55
C GLN A 84 -7.95 -3.34 -1.79
N PHE A 85 -7.07 -3.82 -0.92
CA PHE A 85 -6.52 -5.16 -0.96
C PHE A 85 -6.73 -5.82 0.39
N ARG A 86 -6.95 -7.15 0.39
CA ARG A 86 -6.68 -7.96 1.58
C ARG A 86 -5.18 -8.15 1.67
N PHE A 87 -4.64 -8.01 2.87
CA PHE A 87 -3.23 -8.26 3.18
C PHE A 87 -3.13 -9.51 4.05
N ASP A 88 -2.39 -10.50 3.57
CA ASP A 88 -2.07 -11.69 4.36
C ASP A 88 -0.72 -11.47 5.05
N ALA A 89 -0.75 -11.11 6.34
CA ALA A 89 0.46 -10.85 7.12
C ALA A 89 1.37 -12.09 7.30
N GLY A 90 0.84 -13.31 7.08
CA GLY A 90 1.64 -14.54 7.15
C GLY A 90 2.53 -14.71 5.93
N SER A 91 1.99 -14.47 4.74
CA SER A 91 2.75 -14.55 3.47
C SER A 91 3.29 -13.22 2.97
N GLY A 92 2.84 -12.10 3.54
CA GLY A 92 3.09 -10.74 3.08
C GLY A 92 2.40 -10.40 1.74
N LYS A 93 1.47 -11.22 1.25
CA LYS A 93 0.86 -11.02 -0.07
C LYS A 93 -0.32 -10.05 -0.06
N LEU A 94 -0.43 -9.29 -1.14
CA LEU A 94 -1.61 -8.48 -1.46
C LEU A 94 -2.57 -9.28 -2.33
N ILE A 95 -3.85 -9.21 -2.01
CA ILE A 95 -4.92 -9.87 -2.78
C ILE A 95 -5.99 -8.81 -3.07
N LYS A 96 -6.39 -8.65 -4.33
CA LYS A 96 -7.44 -7.71 -4.73
C LYS A 96 -8.69 -7.94 -3.87
N ASN A 97 -9.22 -6.87 -3.26
CA ASN A 97 -10.47 -6.96 -2.52
C ASN A 97 -11.67 -6.98 -3.50
N ASN A 98 -12.85 -7.32 -2.99
CA ASN A 98 -14.11 -7.22 -3.74
C ASN A 98 -15.15 -6.43 -2.91
N PRO A 99 -15.56 -5.22 -3.34
CA PRO A 99 -15.09 -4.50 -4.53
C PRO A 99 -13.62 -4.06 -4.40
N LEU A 100 -12.95 -3.93 -5.55
CA LEU A 100 -11.54 -3.49 -5.58
C LEU A 100 -11.38 -2.02 -5.19
N THR A 101 -12.36 -1.19 -5.49
CA THR A 101 -12.27 0.26 -5.30
C THR A 101 -13.41 0.79 -4.46
N ALA A 102 -13.11 1.84 -3.70
CA ALA A 102 -14.10 2.75 -3.13
C ALA A 102 -13.80 4.16 -3.64
N SER A 103 -14.81 4.85 -4.14
CA SER A 103 -14.65 6.20 -4.69
C SER A 103 -15.29 7.23 -3.76
N PRO A 104 -14.58 8.33 -3.42
CA PRO A 104 -15.20 9.47 -2.78
C PRO A 104 -16.09 10.25 -3.78
N ALA A 105 -16.64 11.38 -3.32
CA ALA A 105 -17.28 12.35 -4.21
C ALA A 105 -16.34 12.77 -5.36
N ALA A 106 -16.92 13.19 -6.47
CA ALA A 106 -16.18 13.56 -7.67
C ALA A 106 -15.16 14.69 -7.38
N GLY A 107 -13.95 14.55 -7.92
CA GLY A 107 -12.92 15.59 -7.88
C GLY A 107 -12.13 15.73 -6.58
N LEU A 108 -12.28 14.82 -5.61
CA LEU A 108 -11.52 14.90 -4.35
C LEU A 108 -10.07 14.40 -4.48
N GLU A 109 -9.78 13.52 -5.43
CA GLU A 109 -8.45 13.02 -5.81
C GLU A 109 -7.62 12.58 -4.58
N PRO A 110 -8.00 11.50 -3.88
CA PRO A 110 -7.34 11.12 -2.64
C PRO A 110 -5.85 10.83 -2.88
N ARG A 111 -5.01 11.39 -2.02
CA ARG A 111 -3.54 11.29 -2.11
C ARG A 111 -2.95 10.43 -1.01
N HIS A 112 -3.29 10.73 0.23
CA HIS A 112 -2.72 10.11 1.43
C HIS A 112 -3.87 9.69 2.35
N LEU A 113 -3.59 8.73 3.23
CA LEU A 113 -4.50 8.32 4.29
C LEU A 113 -3.75 8.18 5.61
N ALA A 114 -4.48 8.30 6.70
CA ALA A 114 -3.97 8.09 8.05
C ALA A 114 -5.07 7.45 8.89
N PHE A 115 -4.67 6.59 9.81
CA PHE A 115 -5.58 5.98 10.77
C PHE A 115 -5.45 6.69 12.10
N HIS A 116 -6.59 6.95 12.74
CA HIS A 116 -6.59 7.45 14.10
C HIS A 116 -6.03 6.36 15.04
N PRO A 117 -5.09 6.67 15.95
CA PRO A 117 -4.37 5.65 16.73
C PRO A 117 -5.26 4.83 17.68
N GLN A 118 -6.44 5.36 18.02
CA GLN A 118 -7.35 4.77 19.03
C GLN A 118 -8.76 4.45 18.51
N VAL A 119 -9.09 4.82 17.27
CA VAL A 119 -10.42 4.52 16.72
C VAL A 119 -10.24 3.72 15.45
N ALA A 120 -10.33 2.40 15.59
CA ALA A 120 -10.53 1.51 14.46
C ALA A 120 -11.97 1.67 13.97
N ASP A 121 -12.16 2.32 12.82
CA ASP A 121 -13.45 2.50 12.15
C ASP A 121 -14.57 3.19 12.96
N ARG A 122 -14.66 4.51 12.78
CA ARG A 122 -15.98 5.13 12.63
C ARG A 122 -16.02 5.82 11.29
N VAL A 123 -16.50 5.10 10.27
CA VAL A 123 -17.14 5.74 9.12
C VAL A 123 -18.31 6.54 9.68
N LEU A 124 -18.09 7.84 9.94
CA LEU A 124 -19.16 8.79 10.16
C LEU A 124 -19.94 8.87 8.86
N ARG A 125 -20.96 8.03 8.72
CA ARG A 125 -22.02 8.23 7.75
C ARG A 125 -22.72 9.55 8.12
N ARG A 126 -22.55 10.55 7.28
CA ARG A 126 -23.52 11.63 7.10
C ARG A 126 -24.01 11.58 5.67
#